data_AF-A0A834KJA0-F1
#
_entry.id   AF-A0A834KJA0-F1
#
_cell.length_a   1.000
_cell.length_b   1.000
_cell.length_c   1.000
_cell.angle_alpha   90.00
_cell.angle_beta   90.00
_cell.angle_gamma   90.00
#
_symmetry.space_group_name_H-M   'P 1'
#
loop_
_entity.id
_entity.type
_entity.pdbx_description
1 polymer ?
#
loop_
_entity_poly.entity_id
_entity_poly.type
_entity_poly.pdbx_seq_one_letter_code
_entity_poly.pdbx_strand_id
1 'polypeptide(L)'
;MMTFASWYCTISLYYKKARIHFSTFKYEAVEVIFRELTSVYKDNDIDWRLIHEAGCTRDDTDLPDHITKPNDLERLIGGTFALFLSALPVEPTIITIARSAEDDYCPTEDVDLIQTRVLDELDKRLESNIDVQLNYGDMLLS
;
A
#
# COMPACT_ATOMS: atom_id res chain seq x y z
N MET A 1 -2.03 -7.67 9.61
CA MET A 1 -2.11 -6.64 8.56
C MET A 1 -1.01 -6.94 7.57
N MET A 2 -1.38 -7.33 6.35
CA MET A 2 -0.46 -7.41 5.22
C MET A 2 -0.90 -6.31 4.26
N THR A 3 -0.04 -5.31 4.07
CA THR A 3 -0.24 -4.22 3.11
C THR A 3 0.56 -4.53 1.86
N PHE A 4 -0.11 -4.66 0.73
CA PHE A 4 0.54 -4.67 -0.57
C PHE A 4 0.37 -3.28 -1.17
N ALA A 5 1.49 -2.58 -1.37
CA ALA A 5 1.52 -1.29 -2.05
C ALA A 5 1.94 -1.54 -3.50
N SER A 6 0.96 -1.62 -4.40
CA SER A 6 1.22 -1.25 -5.80
C SER A 6 0.97 0.26 -5.88
N TRP A 7 1.78 0.99 -6.65
CA TRP A 7 1.86 2.46 -6.64
C TRP A 7 0.56 3.22 -7.00
N TYR A 8 -0.54 2.49 -7.24
CA TYR A 8 -1.84 3.03 -7.65
C TYR A 8 -3.00 2.64 -6.71
N CYS A 9 -2.83 1.63 -5.84
CA CYS A 9 -3.86 1.16 -4.93
C CYS A 9 -3.23 0.47 -3.70
N THR A 10 -3.69 0.85 -2.50
CA THR A 10 -3.32 0.14 -1.27
C THR A 10 -4.35 -0.92 -0.95
N ILE A 11 -3.97 -2.19 -0.96
CA ILE A 11 -4.84 -3.32 -0.57
C ILE A 11 -4.45 -3.77 0.82
N SER A 12 -5.43 -3.75 1.73
CA SER A 12 -5.28 -4.28 3.09
C SER A 12 -6.22 -5.47 3.30
N LEU A 13 -5.63 -6.58 3.74
CA LEU A 13 -6.34 -7.82 4.05
C LEU A 13 -6.51 -7.98 5.56
N TYR A 14 -7.75 -8.18 5.99
CA TYR A 14 -8.12 -8.38 7.38
C TYR A 14 -8.55 -9.83 7.62
N TYR A 15 -7.89 -10.47 8.59
CA TYR A 15 -8.16 -11.83 9.00
C TYR A 15 -8.66 -11.87 10.43
N LYS A 16 -9.60 -12.77 10.72
CA LYS A 16 -10.01 -13.09 12.08
C LYS A 16 -8.83 -13.71 12.83
N LYS A 17 -8.09 -12.87 13.57
CA LYS A 17 -6.90 -13.13 14.39
C LYS A 17 -6.15 -14.44 14.10
N ALA A 18 -5.41 -14.47 13.00
CA ALA A 18 -4.25 -15.34 12.86
C ALA A 18 -3.04 -14.65 13.52
N ARG A 19 -2.32 -15.33 14.42
CA ARG A 19 -1.10 -14.83 15.07
C ARG A 19 0.00 -14.67 14.03
N ILE A 20 0.10 -13.49 13.43
CA ILE A 20 1.26 -13.10 12.62
C ILE A 20 2.36 -12.67 13.59
N HIS A 21 3.41 -13.48 13.71
CA HIS A 21 4.58 -13.15 14.52
C HIS A 21 5.42 -12.13 13.75
N PHE A 22 5.37 -10.86 14.15
CA PHE A 22 6.29 -9.86 13.62
C PHE A 22 7.68 -10.08 14.23
N SER A 23 8.69 -10.19 13.36
CA SER A 23 10.09 -10.24 13.77
C SER A 23 10.55 -8.86 14.23
N THR A 24 11.09 -8.79 15.44
CA THR A 24 11.55 -7.56 16.12
C THR A 24 12.93 -7.06 15.65
N PHE A 25 13.59 -7.74 14.70
CA PHE A 25 14.99 -7.49 14.34
C PHE A 25 15.26 -6.34 13.35
N LYS A 26 14.25 -5.56 12.93
CA LYS A 26 14.38 -4.70 11.73
C LYS A 26 14.96 -3.28 11.95
N TYR A 27 15.39 -2.93 13.15
CA TYR A 27 15.67 -1.51 13.47
C TYR A 27 16.97 -1.25 14.22
N GLU A 28 17.96 -2.15 14.15
CA GLU A 28 19.25 -1.97 14.84
C GLU A 28 19.94 -0.64 14.48
N ALA A 29 19.92 -0.25 13.20
CA ALA A 29 20.49 1.03 12.76
C ALA A 29 19.73 2.25 13.35
N VAL A 30 18.40 2.16 13.48
CA VAL A 30 17.58 3.21 14.08
C VAL A 30 17.88 3.32 15.58
N GLU A 31 18.08 2.18 16.24
CA GLU A 31 18.43 2.15 17.66
C GLU A 31 19.81 2.77 17.93
N VAL A 32 20.78 2.54 17.04
CA VAL A 32 22.10 3.19 17.12
C VAL A 32 21.97 4.71 16.99
N ILE A 33 21.25 5.19 15.96
CA ILE A 33 21.03 6.63 15.75
C ILE A 33 20.30 7.26 16.93
N PHE A 34 19.26 6.58 17.46
CA PHE A 34 18.53 7.03 18.64
C PHE A 34 19.44 7.17 19.87
N ARG A 35 20.32 6.18 20.11
CA ARG A 35 21.29 6.22 21.22
C ARG A 35 22.32 7.33 21.05
N GLU A 36 22.83 7.53 19.84
CA GLU A 36 23.78 8.61 19.55
C GLU A 36 23.13 9.98 19.79
N LEU A 37 21.91 10.18 19.30
CA LEU A 37 21.20 11.46 19.41
C LEU A 37 20.83 11.78 20.86
N THR A 38 20.34 10.80 21.61
CA THR A 38 20.01 10.94 23.05
C THR A 38 21.24 10.97 23.97
N SER A 39 22.42 10.60 23.48
CA SER A 39 23.68 10.78 24.22
C SER A 39 24.16 12.24 24.23
N VAL A 40 23.74 13.04 23.25
CA VAL A 40 24.14 14.45 23.08
C VAL A 40 23.03 15.41 23.51
N TYR A 41 21.78 15.09 23.19
CA TYR A 41 20.61 15.94 23.47
C TYR A 41 19.71 15.31 24.52
N LYS A 42 19.14 16.14 25.40
CA LYS A 42 18.08 15.68 26.31
C LYS A 42 16.79 15.48 25.51
N ASP A 43 15.97 14.55 25.95
CA ASP A 43 14.74 14.17 25.24
C ASP A 43 13.83 15.37 24.93
N ASN A 44 13.68 16.31 25.88
CA ASN A 44 12.86 17.51 25.72
C ASN A 44 13.43 18.54 24.74
N ASP A 45 14.71 18.43 24.38
CA ASP A 45 15.37 19.33 23.43
C ASP A 45 15.32 18.77 21.99
N ILE A 46 14.78 17.56 21.81
CA ILE A 46 14.66 16.88 20.51
C ILE A 46 13.27 17.14 19.94
N ASP A 47 13.21 17.83 18.80
CA ASP A 47 11.99 17.89 17.99
C ASP A 47 11.86 16.64 17.12
N TRP A 48 11.18 15.63 17.66
CA TRP A 48 10.92 14.37 16.96
C TRP A 48 10.14 14.54 15.66
N ARG A 49 9.30 15.59 15.56
CA ARG A 49 8.55 15.88 14.33
C ARG A 49 9.47 16.40 13.25
N LEU A 50 10.40 17.28 13.60
CA LEU A 50 11.43 17.76 12.67
C LEU A 50 12.32 16.62 12.17
N ILE A 51 12.73 15.70 13.04
CA ILE A 51 13.51 14.51 12.64
C ILE A 51 12.72 13.64 11.66
N HIS A 52 11.44 13.40 11.93
CA HIS A 52 10.56 12.65 11.04
C HIS A 52 10.44 13.33 9.67
N GLU A 53 10.17 14.64 9.65
CA GLU A 53 10.03 15.43 8.42
C GLU A 53 11.33 15.44 7.60
N ALA A 54 12.50 15.59 8.23
CA ALA A 54 13.79 15.49 7.56
C ALA A 54 14.07 14.09 6.99
N GLY A 55 13.54 13.04 7.61
CA GLY A 55 13.60 11.67 7.11
C GLY A 55 12.71 11.43 5.88
N CYS A 56 11.66 12.24 5.70
CA CYS A 56 10.75 12.15 4.55
C CYS A 56 11.29 12.83 3.28
N THR A 57 12.34 13.64 3.36
CA THR A 57 12.84 14.46 2.23
C THR A 57 14.18 13.99 1.68
N ARG A 58 14.58 12.74 1.93
CA ARG A 58 15.90 12.20 1.55
C ARG A 58 15.94 11.63 0.12
N ASP A 59 15.22 12.27 -0.79
CA ASP A 59 15.20 11.90 -2.20
C ASP A 59 15.95 13.01 -2.96
N ASP A 60 17.26 12.84 -3.14
CA ASP A 60 18.16 13.84 -3.77
C ASP A 60 18.00 13.91 -5.30
N THR A 61 17.11 13.08 -5.87
CA THR A 61 16.83 12.98 -7.30
C THR A 61 15.35 12.76 -7.50
N ASP A 62 14.74 13.52 -8.43
CA ASP A 62 13.38 13.25 -8.85
C ASP A 62 13.24 11.78 -9.28
N LEU A 63 12.18 11.12 -8.81
CA LEU A 63 11.83 9.79 -9.27
C LEU A 63 11.57 9.85 -10.79
N PRO A 64 12.03 8.87 -11.57
CA PRO A 64 11.74 8.84 -12.99
C PRO A 64 10.24 8.70 -13.21
N ASP A 65 9.65 9.64 -13.96
CA ASP A 65 8.26 9.55 -14.41
C ASP A 65 8.08 8.28 -15.26
N HIS A 66 7.36 7.31 -14.71
CA HIS A 66 7.06 6.06 -15.38
C HIS A 66 5.55 5.82 -15.42
N ILE A 67 4.99 5.95 -16.61
CA ILE A 67 3.61 5.53 -16.87
C ILE A 67 3.63 4.04 -17.21
N THR A 68 2.90 3.25 -16.43
CA THR A 68 2.79 1.81 -16.63
C THR A 68 2.06 1.53 -17.94
N LYS A 69 2.62 0.69 -18.81
CA LYS A 69 1.98 0.33 -20.08
C LYS A 69 0.78 -0.59 -19.84
N PRO A 70 -0.25 -0.60 -20.72
CA PRO A 70 -1.41 -1.48 -20.56
C PRO A 70 -1.08 -2.97 -20.42
N ASN A 71 -0.09 -3.48 -21.17
CA ASN A 71 0.35 -4.87 -21.05
C ASN A 71 1.02 -5.17 -19.69
N ASP A 72 1.70 -4.18 -19.11
CA ASP A 72 2.30 -4.30 -17.79
C ASP A 72 1.23 -4.25 -16.69
N LEU A 73 0.22 -3.39 -16.84
CA LEU A 73 -0.97 -3.40 -15.96
C LEU A 73 -1.63 -4.78 -15.94
N GLU A 74 -1.84 -5.40 -17.11
CA GLU A 74 -2.39 -6.75 -17.20
C GLU A 74 -1.52 -7.79 -16.49
N ARG A 75 -0.20 -7.74 -16.70
CA ARG A 75 0.75 -8.62 -16.03
C ARG A 75 0.78 -8.41 -14.51
N LEU A 76 0.64 -7.17 -14.05
CA LEU A 76 0.62 -6.82 -12.64
C LEU A 76 -0.68 -7.32 -11.97
N ILE A 77 -1.83 -7.06 -12.58
CA ILE A 77 -3.14 -7.43 -12.01
C ILE A 77 -3.44 -8.93 -12.24
N GLY A 78 -3.58 -9.35 -13.50
CA GLY A 78 -3.95 -10.73 -13.85
C GLY A 78 -2.85 -11.75 -13.60
N GLY A 79 -1.59 -11.32 -13.50
CA GLY A 79 -0.46 -12.17 -13.15
C GLY A 79 -0.10 -12.08 -11.68
N THR A 80 0.53 -10.97 -11.28
CA THR A 80 1.19 -10.86 -9.97
C THR A 80 0.19 -10.81 -8.82
N PHE A 81 -0.83 -9.95 -8.90
CA PHE A 81 -1.86 -9.82 -7.88
C PHE A 81 -2.68 -11.11 -7.77
N ALA A 82 -3.04 -11.71 -8.91
CA ALA A 82 -3.74 -12.98 -8.91
C ALA A 82 -2.92 -14.12 -8.26
N LEU A 83 -1.61 -14.20 -8.53
CA LEU A 83 -0.71 -15.14 -7.84
C LEU A 83 -0.63 -14.86 -6.34
N PHE A 84 -0.59 -13.59 -5.93
CA PHE A 84 -0.63 -13.21 -4.53
C PHE A 84 -1.92 -13.68 -3.84
N LEU A 85 -3.09 -13.49 -4.47
CA LEU A 85 -4.36 -13.99 -3.95
C LEU A 85 -4.34 -15.51 -3.76
N SER A 86 -3.76 -16.26 -4.71
CA SER A 86 -3.61 -17.71 -4.59
C SER A 86 -2.60 -18.17 -3.53
N ALA A 87 -1.68 -17.29 -3.12
CA ALA A 87 -0.73 -17.58 -2.06
C ALA A 87 -1.29 -17.29 -0.66
N LEU A 88 -2.50 -16.72 -0.55
CA LEU A 88 -3.11 -16.45 0.74
C LEU A 88 -3.44 -17.78 1.44
N PRO A 89 -3.02 -17.94 2.71
CA PRO A 89 -3.18 -19.22 3.42
C PRO A 89 -4.64 -19.52 3.77
N VAL A 90 -5.48 -18.48 3.85
CA VAL A 90 -6.91 -18.54 4.13
C VAL A 90 -7.59 -17.36 3.44
N GLU A 91 -8.90 -17.44 3.25
CA GLU A 91 -9.68 -16.34 2.69
C GLU A 91 -9.78 -15.15 3.68
N PRO A 92 -9.51 -13.91 3.23
CA PRO A 92 -9.71 -12.72 4.05
C PRO A 92 -11.18 -12.53 4.43
N THR A 93 -11.44 -11.98 5.63
CA THR A 93 -12.80 -11.64 6.04
C THR A 93 -13.24 -10.27 5.50
N ILE A 94 -12.31 -9.32 5.40
CA ILE A 94 -12.54 -7.99 4.85
C ILE A 94 -11.33 -7.61 3.99
N ILE A 95 -11.60 -7.04 2.84
CA ILE A 95 -10.61 -6.48 1.93
C ILE A 95 -10.96 -5.00 1.77
N THR A 96 -9.98 -4.12 2.03
CA THR A 96 -10.14 -2.69 1.76
C THR A 96 -9.14 -2.29 0.69
N ILE A 97 -9.61 -1.55 -0.30
CA ILE A 97 -8.81 -1.05 -1.41
C ILE A 97 -8.91 0.47 -1.38
N ALA A 98 -7.77 1.15 -1.31
CA ALA A 98 -7.71 2.59 -1.48
C ALA A 98 -7.54 2.91 -2.97
N ARG A 99 -8.45 3.70 -3.53
CA ARG A 99 -8.39 4.23 -4.90
C ARG A 99 -7.63 5.57 -4.88
N SER A 100 -6.45 5.62 -5.48
CA SER A 100 -5.77 6.89 -5.76
C SER A 100 -6.25 7.40 -7.11
N ALA A 101 -6.99 8.50 -7.12
CA ALA A 101 -7.50 9.14 -8.36
C ALA A 101 -7.21 10.65 -8.42
N GLU A 102 -6.79 11.26 -7.31
CA GLU A 102 -6.54 12.70 -7.18
C GLU A 102 -5.07 12.97 -6.79
N ASP A 103 -4.16 12.03 -7.05
CA ASP A 103 -2.73 12.26 -6.90
C ASP A 103 -2.06 12.42 -8.27
N ASP A 104 -0.88 13.07 -8.27
CA ASP A 104 -0.08 13.24 -9.50
C ASP A 104 0.58 11.92 -9.95
N TYR A 105 0.29 10.80 -9.28
CA TYR A 105 0.91 9.50 -9.54
C TYR A 105 0.05 8.58 -10.40
N CYS A 106 -1.30 8.63 -10.27
CA CYS A 106 -2.22 7.78 -11.02
C CYS A 106 -2.81 8.49 -12.25
N PRO A 107 -2.54 8.01 -13.48
CA PRO A 107 -3.26 8.46 -14.67
C PRO A 107 -4.77 8.25 -14.49
N THR A 108 -5.54 9.33 -14.51
CA THR A 108 -7.00 9.31 -14.30
C THR A 108 -7.73 8.36 -15.25
N GLU A 109 -7.22 8.20 -16.47
CA GLU A 109 -7.76 7.31 -17.50
C GLU A 109 -7.67 5.82 -17.14
N ASP A 110 -6.71 5.42 -16.32
CA ASP A 110 -6.46 4.01 -15.97
C ASP A 110 -7.20 3.60 -14.68
N VAL A 111 -7.69 4.57 -13.90
CA VAL A 111 -8.27 4.34 -12.56
C VAL A 111 -9.45 3.35 -12.61
N ASP A 112 -10.40 3.58 -13.50
CA ASP A 112 -11.61 2.74 -13.61
C ASP A 112 -11.27 1.35 -14.16
N LEU A 113 -10.30 1.28 -15.08
CA LEU A 113 -9.79 0.02 -15.60
C LEU A 113 -9.13 -0.80 -14.49
N ILE A 114 -8.21 -0.19 -13.72
CA ILE A 114 -7.52 -0.85 -12.61
C ILE A 114 -8.54 -1.35 -11.59
N GLN A 115 -9.50 -0.51 -11.18
CA GLN A 115 -10.54 -0.91 -10.23
C GLN A 115 -11.33 -2.12 -10.72
N THR A 116 -11.80 -2.08 -11.97
CA THR A 116 -12.59 -3.18 -12.55
C THR A 116 -11.77 -4.47 -12.58
N ARG A 117 -10.52 -4.42 -13.05
CA ARG A 117 -9.67 -5.62 -13.16
C ARG A 117 -9.29 -6.19 -11.79
N VAL A 118 -9.08 -5.35 -10.78
CA VAL A 118 -8.80 -5.80 -9.42
C VAL A 118 -10.02 -6.50 -8.83
N LEU A 119 -11.22 -5.94 -9.01
CA LEU A 119 -12.47 -6.58 -8.56
C LEU A 119 -12.72 -7.90 -9.28
N ASP A 120 -12.48 -7.98 -10.59
CA ASP A 120 -12.58 -9.22 -11.37
C ASP A 120 -11.65 -10.32 -10.83
N GLU A 121 -10.39 -9.99 -10.49
CA GLU A 121 -9.46 -10.98 -9.94
C GLU A 121 -9.82 -11.40 -8.52
N LEU A 122 -10.43 -10.51 -7.73
CA LEU A 122 -10.96 -10.87 -6.42
C LEU A 122 -12.14 -11.84 -6.56
N ASP A 123 -13.12 -11.53 -7.42
CA ASP A 123 -14.31 -12.34 -7.66
C ASP A 123 -13.95 -13.74 -8.19
N LYS A 124 -12.95 -13.84 -9.07
CA LYS A 124 -12.49 -15.14 -9.59
C LYS A 124 -11.78 -16.02 -8.56
N ARG A 125 -11.14 -15.42 -7.55
CA ARG A 125 -10.20 -16.14 -6.66
C ARG A 125 -10.77 -16.41 -5.28
N LEU A 126 -11.75 -15.63 -4.86
CA LEU A 126 -12.43 -15.81 -3.59
C LEU A 126 -13.66 -16.69 -3.82
N GLU A 127 -13.81 -17.74 -3.00
CA GLU A 127 -14.89 -18.72 -3.17
C GLU A 127 -16.24 -18.18 -2.68
N SER A 128 -16.20 -17.18 -1.80
CA SER A 128 -17.37 -16.55 -1.21
C SER A 128 -17.91 -15.44 -2.10
N ASN A 129 -19.23 -15.28 -2.13
CA ASN A 129 -19.86 -14.15 -2.81
C ASN A 129 -19.42 -12.84 -2.12
N ILE A 130 -18.73 -11.98 -2.86
CA ILE A 130 -18.12 -10.75 -2.32
C ILE A 130 -19.17 -9.65 -2.26
N ASP A 131 -19.41 -9.10 -1.07
CA ASP A 131 -20.16 -7.84 -0.91
C ASP A 131 -19.23 -6.66 -1.19
N VAL A 132 -19.45 -5.97 -2.32
CA VAL A 132 -18.61 -4.84 -2.75
C VAL A 132 -19.27 -3.52 -2.39
N GLN A 133 -18.57 -2.71 -1.59
CA GLN A 133 -18.99 -1.35 -1.24
C GLN A 133 -17.97 -0.34 -1.78
N LEU A 134 -18.42 0.52 -2.70
CA LEU A 134 -17.62 1.60 -3.26
C LEU A 134 -18.01 2.89 -2.54
N ASN A 135 -17.12 3.40 -1.69
CA ASN A 135 -17.34 4.64 -0.94
C ASN A 135 -16.40 5.73 -1.44
N TYR A 136 -16.52 6.01 -2.74
CA TYR A 136 -15.93 7.18 -3.38
C TYR A 136 -17.11 8.12 -3.62
N GLY A 137 -17.10 9.32 -3.04
CA GLY A 137 -18.21 10.26 -3.20
C GLY A 137 -18.53 10.51 -4.68
N ASP A 138 -19.78 10.83 -5.01
CA ASP A 138 -20.27 11.12 -6.37
C ASP A 138 -19.60 12.37 -6.99
N MET A 139 -18.31 12.31 -7.28
CA MET A 139 -17.54 13.43 -7.85
C MET A 139 -16.77 13.02 -9.10
N LEU A 140 -17.41 12.34 -10.06
CA LEU A 140 -16.89 12.22 -11.44
C LEU A 140 -18.02 12.14 -12.50
N LEU A 141 -19.06 12.97 -12.37
CA LEU A 141 -19.95 13.35 -13.47
C LEU A 141 -20.24 14.85 -13.42
N SER A 142 -19.27 15.67 -13.81
CA SER A 142 -19.49 17.05 -14.24
C SER A 142 -18.39 17.50 -15.20
#